data_AF-A0AB33JSQ2-F1
#
_entry.id   AF-A0AB33JSQ2-F1
#
_cell.length_a   1.000
_cell.length_b   1.000
_cell.length_c   1.000
_cell.angle_alpha   90.00
_cell.angle_beta   90.00
_cell.angle_gamma   90.00
#
_symmetry.space_group_name_H-M   'P 1'
#
loop_
_entity.id
_entity.type
_entity.pdbx_description
1 polymer ?
#
loop_
_entity_poly.entity_id
_entity_poly.type
_entity_poly.pdbx_seq_one_letter_code
_entity_poly.pdbx_strand_id
1 'polypeptide(L)'
;MGHVEKWQLALDMIDETRSWGVEVPLVLADAGYGDTIAFRLGLNQRGLRYVVGISSRPAAHPAAARPVTPPYNGTGRRPAAKYPDPARSVKALVIEAGRGAARPVSWREGSRPGRGRSGLKRMYSRFVALRIRPSGREIREATEGVELAECWLLAEWPAKEAEPVQFWLSDLPADTSLTTLVRLAKLRWRIEHDYREMKQALGLAHFEGRTFNGWHHHVTLASLAHAFCPLRRLTRAPKETAPA
;
A
#
# COMPACT_ATOMS: atom_id res chain seq x y z
N MET A 1 15.58 27.65 0.55
CA MET A 1 14.92 26.38 0.17
C MET A 1 13.89 26.06 1.23
N GLY A 2 12.61 25.95 0.87
CA GLY A 2 11.54 25.62 1.81
C GLY A 2 11.57 24.13 2.17
N HIS A 3 11.04 23.79 3.34
CA HIS A 3 10.79 22.41 3.72
C HIS A 3 9.80 21.78 2.72
N VAL A 4 10.17 20.64 2.13
CA VAL A 4 9.28 19.82 1.30
C VAL A 4 8.90 18.60 2.11
N GLU A 5 7.61 18.33 2.21
CA GLU A 5 7.12 17.19 2.98
C GLU A 5 7.56 15.88 2.32
N LYS A 6 7.89 14.87 3.13
CA LYS A 6 8.40 13.58 2.64
C LYS A 6 7.47 12.91 1.61
N TRP A 7 6.15 13.08 1.77
CA TRP A 7 5.19 12.51 0.83
C TRP A 7 5.17 13.23 -0.53
N GLN A 8 5.51 14.52 -0.57
CA GLN A 8 5.63 15.29 -1.82
C GLN A 8 6.84 14.78 -2.60
N LEU A 9 7.98 14.62 -1.93
CA LEU A 9 9.18 14.02 -2.53
C LEU A 9 8.90 12.64 -3.13
N ALA A 10 8.08 11.82 -2.48
CA ALA A 10 7.69 10.52 -3.03
C ALA A 10 6.85 10.61 -4.30
N LEU A 11 5.95 11.60 -4.40
CA LEU A 11 5.20 11.84 -5.63
C LEU A 11 6.10 12.40 -6.74
N ASP A 12 7.00 13.32 -6.39
CA ASP A 12 7.97 13.89 -7.34
C ASP A 12 8.88 12.81 -7.93
N MET A 13 9.37 11.87 -7.10
CA MET A 13 10.15 10.72 -7.57
C MET A 13 9.36 9.81 -8.52
N ILE A 14 8.05 9.65 -8.30
CA ILE A 14 7.19 8.87 -9.20
C ILE A 14 7.04 9.60 -10.54
N ASP A 15 6.83 10.92 -10.51
CA ASP A 15 6.70 11.74 -11.72
C ASP A 15 8.02 11.76 -12.51
N GLU A 16 9.16 11.89 -11.82
CA GLU A 16 10.49 11.78 -12.43
C GLU A 16 10.68 10.41 -13.09
N THR A 17 10.33 9.31 -12.39
CA THR A 17 10.41 7.95 -12.95
C THR A 17 9.57 7.81 -14.22
N ARG A 18 8.36 8.36 -14.23
CA ARG A 18 7.48 8.36 -15.42
C ARG A 18 8.04 9.23 -16.55
N SER A 19 8.74 10.32 -16.22
CA SER A 19 9.38 11.20 -17.22
C SER A 19 10.46 10.47 -18.03
N TRP A 20 11.05 9.40 -17.47
CA TRP A 20 11.99 8.52 -18.15
C TRP A 20 11.32 7.45 -19.04
N GLY A 21 9.99 7.50 -19.20
CA GLY A 21 9.24 6.52 -19.97
C GLY A 21 8.99 5.19 -19.25
N VAL A 22 9.25 5.12 -17.95
CA VAL A 22 8.97 3.91 -17.14
C VAL A 22 7.49 3.88 -16.77
N GLU A 23 6.81 2.80 -17.15
CA GLU A 23 5.44 2.56 -16.73
C GLU A 23 5.37 2.18 -15.25
N VAL A 24 4.53 2.88 -14.49
CA VAL A 24 4.28 2.61 -13.07
C VAL A 24 2.86 2.07 -12.92
N PRO A 25 2.65 0.74 -13.00
CA PRO A 25 1.31 0.16 -13.01
C PRO A 25 0.63 0.18 -11.63
N LEU A 26 1.43 0.19 -10.56
CA LEU A 26 0.95 0.10 -9.19
C LEU A 26 1.98 0.68 -8.21
N VAL A 27 1.52 1.49 -7.26
CA VAL A 27 2.34 2.02 -6.18
C VAL A 27 2.13 1.22 -4.90
N LEU A 28 3.23 0.78 -4.28
CA LEU A 28 3.23 0.13 -2.97
C LEU A 28 3.96 1.03 -1.97
N ALA A 29 3.38 1.25 -0.79
CA ALA A 29 4.01 2.06 0.25
C ALA A 29 3.73 1.53 1.66
N ASP A 30 4.53 1.94 2.64
CA ASP A 30 4.29 1.65 4.06
C ASP A 30 3.29 2.64 4.70
N ALA A 31 3.01 2.44 5.99
CA ALA A 31 2.09 3.29 6.77
C ALA A 31 2.55 4.74 6.91
N GLY A 32 3.86 5.03 6.79
CA GLY A 32 4.38 6.38 6.85
C GLY A 32 3.89 7.26 5.69
N TYR A 33 3.68 6.67 4.51
CA TYR A 33 3.03 7.35 3.39
C TYR A 33 1.53 7.08 3.34
N GLY A 34 1.14 5.84 3.63
CA GLY A 34 -0.24 5.41 3.46
C GLY A 34 -1.21 6.03 4.46
N ASP A 35 -0.78 6.50 5.64
CA ASP A 35 -1.64 7.29 6.54
C ASP A 35 -1.86 8.71 6.04
N THR A 36 -0.91 9.28 5.29
CA THR A 36 -0.99 10.62 4.73
C THR A 36 -2.08 10.70 3.64
N ILE A 37 -3.17 11.40 3.95
CA ILE A 37 -4.29 11.58 3.00
C ILE A 37 -3.82 12.26 1.71
N ALA A 38 -3.03 13.33 1.83
CA ALA A 38 -2.51 14.08 0.69
C ALA A 38 -1.72 13.20 -0.29
N PHE A 39 -0.94 12.24 0.22
CA PHE A 39 -0.23 11.27 -0.61
C PHE A 39 -1.19 10.42 -1.45
N ARG A 40 -2.21 9.84 -0.82
CA ARG A 40 -3.21 9.01 -1.51
C ARG A 40 -4.02 9.80 -2.53
N LEU A 41 -4.41 11.03 -2.20
CA LEU A 41 -5.07 11.94 -3.15
C LEU A 41 -4.15 12.29 -4.33
N GLY A 42 -2.86 12.54 -4.07
CA GLY A 42 -1.87 12.80 -5.11
C GLY A 42 -1.64 11.62 -6.06
N LEU A 43 -1.73 10.38 -5.57
CA LEU A 43 -1.72 9.17 -6.41
C LEU A 43 -2.99 9.09 -7.29
N ASN A 44 -4.16 9.33 -6.70
CA ASN A 44 -5.43 9.34 -7.43
C ASN A 44 -5.46 10.38 -8.55
N GLN A 45 -4.98 11.60 -8.29
CA GLN A 45 -4.87 12.66 -9.28
C GLN A 45 -3.98 12.28 -10.48
N ARG A 46 -2.99 11.41 -10.26
CA ARG A 46 -2.09 10.89 -11.30
C ARG A 46 -2.64 9.65 -12.02
N GLY A 47 -3.82 9.17 -11.64
CA GLY A 47 -4.42 7.94 -12.13
C GLY A 47 -3.65 6.67 -11.70
N LEU A 48 -2.87 6.74 -10.64
CA LEU A 48 -2.02 5.64 -10.19
C LEU A 48 -2.75 4.75 -9.19
N ARG A 49 -2.86 3.47 -9.55
CA ARG A 49 -3.35 2.45 -8.62
C ARG A 49 -2.37 2.24 -7.48
N TYR A 50 -2.87 1.88 -6.31
CA TYR A 50 -2.04 1.66 -5.14
C TYR A 50 -2.51 0.54 -4.21
N VAL A 51 -1.56 -0.01 -3.46
CA VAL A 51 -1.80 -0.76 -2.23
C VAL A 51 -0.82 -0.25 -1.19
N VAL A 52 -1.32 0.53 -0.23
CA VAL A 52 -0.48 1.20 0.79
C VAL A 52 -0.80 0.65 2.16
N GLY A 53 0.22 0.34 2.95
CA GLY A 53 0.06 0.03 4.37
C GLY A 53 -0.47 1.25 5.11
N ILE A 54 -1.24 1.06 6.17
CA ILE A 54 -1.75 2.13 7.03
C ILE A 54 -1.67 1.72 8.49
N SER A 55 -1.77 2.69 9.41
CA SER A 55 -2.02 2.38 10.81
C SER A 55 -3.48 1.96 11.02
N SER A 56 -3.81 1.58 12.25
CA SER A 56 -5.17 1.18 12.66
C SER A 56 -6.14 2.36 12.83
N ARG A 57 -5.64 3.60 12.73
CA ARG A 57 -6.32 4.83 13.14
C ARG A 57 -7.15 5.54 12.06
N PRO A 58 -6.82 5.51 10.75
CA PRO A 58 -7.57 6.23 9.73
C PRO A 58 -9.08 5.99 9.87
N ALA A 59 -9.86 7.05 9.70
CA ALA A 59 -11.31 6.99 9.85
C ALA A 59 -11.96 6.62 8.52
N ALA A 60 -13.04 5.86 8.56
CA ALA A 60 -13.82 5.49 7.39
C ALA A 60 -15.28 5.22 7.75
N HIS A 61 -16.15 5.32 6.76
CA HIS A 61 -17.51 4.79 6.80
C HIS A 61 -17.57 3.43 6.11
N PRO A 62 -18.54 2.56 6.45
CA PRO A 62 -18.86 1.38 5.65
C PRO A 62 -19.19 1.75 4.20
N ALA A 63 -18.95 0.86 3.24
CA ALA A 63 -19.28 1.12 1.82
C ALA A 63 -20.77 1.44 1.58
N ALA A 64 -21.67 0.84 2.36
CA ALA A 64 -23.11 1.10 2.24
C ALA A 64 -23.54 2.49 2.74
N ALA A 65 -22.68 3.21 3.48
CA ALA A 65 -23.03 4.52 4.00
C ALA A 65 -23.20 5.52 2.85
N ARG A 66 -24.24 6.36 2.94
CA ARG A 66 -24.55 7.42 1.97
C ARG A 66 -24.70 8.76 2.70
N PRO A 67 -24.24 9.86 2.10
CA PRO A 67 -24.53 11.18 2.64
C PRO A 67 -26.01 11.52 2.42
N VAL A 68 -26.62 12.18 3.40
CA VAL A 68 -28.00 12.64 3.35
C VAL A 68 -28.02 14.16 3.44
N THR A 69 -28.79 14.80 2.56
CA THR A 69 -29.05 16.24 2.63
C THR A 69 -30.34 16.45 3.43
N PRO A 70 -30.30 17.12 4.60
CA PRO A 70 -31.52 17.40 5.34
C PRO A 70 -32.40 18.41 4.58
N PRO A 71 -33.73 18.39 4.80
CA PRO A 71 -34.65 19.30 4.13
C PRO A 71 -34.28 20.76 4.41
N TYR A 72 -34.43 21.60 3.38
CA TYR A 72 -34.15 23.03 3.50
C TYR A 72 -35.38 23.78 4.04
N ASN A 73 -35.22 24.44 5.18
CA ASN A 73 -36.31 25.15 5.85
C ASN A 73 -36.54 26.58 5.31
N GLY A 74 -36.01 26.91 4.12
CA GLY A 74 -36.25 28.19 3.45
C GLY A 74 -35.47 29.40 3.99
N THR A 75 -34.72 29.24 5.08
CA THR A 75 -33.91 30.31 5.70
C THR A 75 -32.44 29.90 5.83
N GLY A 76 -31.54 30.86 5.63
CA GLY A 76 -30.09 30.66 5.78
C GLY A 76 -29.42 29.86 4.66
N ARG A 77 -28.20 29.37 4.92
CA ARG A 77 -27.38 28.61 3.96
C ARG A 77 -28.04 27.26 3.64
N ARG A 78 -28.11 26.91 2.35
CA ARG A 78 -28.58 25.58 1.92
C ARG A 78 -27.79 24.47 2.62
N PRO A 79 -28.44 23.44 3.19
CA PRO A 79 -27.76 22.35 3.85
C PRO A 79 -26.88 21.57 2.87
N ALA A 80 -25.69 21.19 3.33
CA ALA A 80 -24.81 20.29 2.60
C ALA A 80 -25.10 18.83 2.98
N ALA A 81 -24.85 17.91 2.05
CA ALA A 81 -24.97 16.48 2.28
C ALA A 81 -23.97 16.03 3.37
N LYS A 82 -24.41 15.22 4.33
CA LYS A 82 -23.57 14.70 5.42
C LYS A 82 -23.84 13.24 5.69
N TYR A 83 -22.81 12.49 6.07
CA TYR A 83 -22.98 11.13 6.57
C TYR A 83 -23.71 11.19 7.93
N PRO A 84 -24.84 10.47 8.10
CA PRO A 84 -25.59 10.49 9.36
C PRO A 84 -24.79 9.95 10.53
N ASP A 85 -24.08 8.83 10.31
CA ASP A 85 -23.25 8.19 11.32
C ASP A 85 -21.82 8.72 11.31
N PRO A 86 -21.16 8.82 12.47
CA PRO A 86 -19.76 9.22 12.54
C PRO A 86 -18.84 8.18 11.88
N ALA A 87 -17.75 8.66 11.28
CA ALA A 87 -16.70 7.78 10.78
C ALA A 87 -16.03 7.04 11.95
N ARG A 88 -15.64 5.78 11.71
CA ARG A 88 -14.99 4.91 12.70
C ARG A 88 -13.59 4.56 12.26
N SER A 89 -12.72 4.17 13.18
CA SER A 89 -11.39 3.69 12.81
C SER A 89 -11.49 2.44 11.95
N VAL A 90 -10.56 2.28 11.01
CA VAL A 90 -10.49 1.07 10.18
C VAL A 90 -10.39 -0.21 11.02
N LYS A 91 -9.72 -0.15 12.18
CA LYS A 91 -9.67 -1.28 13.14
C LYS A 91 -11.04 -1.63 13.68
N ALA A 92 -11.84 -0.64 14.08
CA ALA A 92 -13.19 -0.87 14.57
C ALA A 92 -14.08 -1.53 13.51
N LEU A 93 -14.00 -1.08 12.26
CA LEU A 93 -14.75 -1.68 11.14
C LEU A 93 -14.36 -3.15 10.91
N VAL A 94 -13.07 -3.48 11.01
CA VAL A 94 -12.61 -4.87 10.87
C VAL A 94 -13.05 -5.73 12.05
N ILE A 95 -12.99 -5.21 13.27
CA ILE A 95 -13.45 -5.92 14.47
C ILE A 95 -14.96 -6.19 14.41
N GLU A 96 -15.76 -5.22 13.96
CA GLU A 96 -17.20 -5.34 13.75
C GLU A 96 -17.57 -6.38 12.70
N ALA A 97 -16.83 -6.45 11.59
CA ALA A 97 -16.98 -7.53 10.60
C ALA A 97 -16.68 -8.92 11.20
N GLY A 98 -15.94 -8.96 12.31
CA GLY A 98 -15.71 -10.13 13.11
C GLY A 98 -14.66 -11.08 12.55
N ARG A 99 -14.15 -11.97 13.43
CA ARG A 99 -13.17 -13.01 13.03
C ARG A 99 -13.72 -13.99 12.00
N GLY A 100 -15.05 -14.14 11.89
CA GLY A 100 -15.70 -14.98 10.89
C GLY A 100 -15.48 -14.49 9.45
N ALA A 101 -15.29 -13.18 9.25
CA ALA A 101 -15.00 -12.61 7.94
C ALA A 101 -13.57 -12.91 7.46
N ALA A 102 -12.66 -13.30 8.36
CA ALA A 102 -11.25 -13.51 8.03
C ALA A 102 -11.03 -14.85 7.28
N ARG A 103 -10.63 -14.76 6.02
CA ARG A 103 -10.38 -15.91 5.13
C ARG A 103 -8.88 -16.26 5.11
N PRO A 104 -8.52 -17.56 5.16
CA PRO A 104 -7.12 -17.98 5.04
C PRO A 104 -6.60 -17.72 3.62
N VAL A 105 -5.40 -17.14 3.52
CA VAL A 105 -4.73 -16.88 2.24
C VAL A 105 -3.25 -17.24 2.35
N SER A 106 -2.75 -17.94 1.34
CA SER A 106 -1.30 -18.16 1.14
C SER A 106 -0.84 -17.35 -0.07
N TRP A 107 0.26 -16.61 0.07
CA TRP A 107 0.70 -15.68 -1.00
C TRP A 107 2.11 -15.97 -1.55
N ARG A 108 2.92 -16.79 -0.86
CA ARG A 108 4.25 -17.18 -1.34
C ARG A 108 4.74 -18.44 -0.65
N GLU A 109 5.63 -19.16 -1.31
CA GLU A 109 6.54 -20.09 -0.64
C GLU A 109 7.72 -19.34 -0.01
N GLY A 110 8.06 -19.67 1.22
CA GLY A 110 9.25 -19.16 1.89
C GLY A 110 10.50 -19.91 1.45
N SER A 111 11.65 -19.49 1.96
CA SER A 111 12.94 -20.17 1.73
C SER A 111 13.28 -21.23 2.79
N ARG A 112 12.48 -21.33 3.85
CA ARG A 112 12.71 -22.30 4.93
C ARG A 112 12.08 -23.65 4.57
N PRO A 113 12.69 -24.79 4.93
CA PRO A 113 12.09 -26.10 4.78
C PRO A 113 10.70 -26.16 5.42
N GLY A 114 9.77 -26.88 4.79
CA GLY A 114 8.40 -27.05 5.22
C GLY A 114 7.82 -28.38 4.76
N ARG A 115 6.68 -28.77 5.35
CA ARG A 115 5.99 -30.04 5.05
C ARG A 115 5.08 -29.99 3.80
N GLY A 116 5.22 -28.94 2.98
CA GLY A 116 4.44 -28.77 1.76
C GLY A 116 4.96 -29.61 0.59
N ARG A 117 4.18 -29.70 -0.49
CA ARG A 117 4.52 -30.45 -1.70
C ARG A 117 5.85 -30.01 -2.35
N SER A 118 6.21 -28.74 -2.18
CA SER A 118 7.48 -28.14 -2.63
C SER A 118 8.65 -28.30 -1.65
N GLY A 119 8.41 -28.87 -0.46
CA GLY A 119 9.41 -28.93 0.61
C GLY A 119 9.70 -27.59 1.29
N LEU A 120 8.99 -26.51 0.93
CA LEU A 120 9.18 -25.16 1.46
C LEU A 120 8.01 -24.70 2.33
N LYS A 121 8.30 -23.87 3.33
CA LYS A 121 7.30 -23.30 4.25
C LYS A 121 6.46 -22.26 3.53
N ARG A 122 5.16 -22.51 3.35
CA ARG A 122 4.22 -21.53 2.79
C ARG A 122 3.99 -20.38 3.77
N MET A 123 4.05 -19.16 3.26
CA MET A 123 3.61 -17.96 3.96
C MET A 123 2.08 -17.90 3.89
N TYR A 124 1.45 -17.99 5.06
CA TYR A 124 0.01 -18.05 5.21
C TYR A 124 -0.44 -17.20 6.40
N SER A 125 -1.63 -16.65 6.30
CA SER A 125 -2.31 -15.91 7.38
C SER A 125 -3.80 -15.82 7.03
N ARG A 126 -4.59 -15.15 7.88
CA ARG A 126 -6.01 -14.88 7.61
C ARG A 126 -6.19 -13.38 7.38
N PHE A 127 -7.04 -13.04 6.43
CA PHE A 127 -7.28 -11.66 6.04
C PHE A 127 -8.76 -11.34 5.96
N VAL A 128 -9.11 -10.13 6.37
CA VAL A 128 -10.41 -9.52 6.15
C VAL A 128 -10.25 -8.48 5.04
N ALA A 129 -11.12 -8.52 4.04
CA ALA A 129 -11.22 -7.46 3.03
C ALA A 129 -12.62 -6.86 3.07
N LEU A 130 -12.69 -5.54 3.23
CA LEU A 130 -13.93 -4.77 3.27
C LEU A 130 -13.87 -3.67 2.22
N ARG A 131 -15.03 -3.32 1.66
CA ARG A 131 -15.20 -2.05 0.97
C ARG A 131 -15.57 -0.99 1.99
N ILE A 132 -14.86 0.14 1.95
CA ILE A 132 -15.04 1.26 2.87
C ILE A 132 -14.98 2.58 2.12
N ARG A 133 -15.37 3.65 2.80
CA ARG A 133 -15.26 5.04 2.33
C ARG A 133 -14.36 5.81 3.29
N PRO A 134 -13.06 5.98 2.97
CA PRO A 134 -12.14 6.72 3.81
C PRO A 134 -12.65 8.14 4.07
N SER A 135 -12.52 8.57 5.31
CA SER A 135 -12.98 9.87 5.78
C SER A 135 -11.80 10.66 6.33
N GLY A 136 -11.76 11.94 6.00
CA GLY A 136 -10.76 12.90 6.43
C GLY A 136 -11.14 14.29 5.95
N ARG A 137 -10.61 15.33 6.57
CA ARG A 137 -10.91 16.71 6.19
C ARG A 137 -10.54 16.97 4.73
N GLU A 138 -9.32 16.60 4.37
CA GLU A 138 -8.75 16.79 3.04
C GLU A 138 -9.47 15.94 1.97
N ILE A 139 -9.97 14.75 2.34
CA ILE A 139 -10.79 13.92 1.43
C ILE A 139 -12.12 14.64 1.14
N ARG A 140 -12.78 15.18 2.17
CA ARG A 140 -14.06 15.88 2.02
C ARG A 140 -13.91 17.17 1.22
N GLU A 141 -12.83 17.90 1.46
CA GLU A 141 -12.47 19.10 0.68
C GLU A 141 -12.22 18.73 -0.79
N ALA A 142 -11.47 17.66 -1.07
CA ALA A 142 -11.21 17.18 -2.43
C ALA A 142 -12.44 16.60 -3.16
N THR A 143 -13.47 16.21 -2.41
CA THR A 143 -14.72 15.63 -2.96
C THR A 143 -15.83 16.68 -3.02
N GLU A 144 -15.57 17.94 -2.67
CA GLU A 144 -16.55 19.05 -2.65
C GLU A 144 -17.88 18.72 -1.91
N GLY A 145 -17.83 17.84 -0.91
CA GLY A 145 -19.02 17.39 -0.18
C GLY A 145 -19.92 16.38 -0.93
N VAL A 146 -19.45 15.83 -2.05
CA VAL A 146 -20.04 14.67 -2.73
C VAL A 146 -19.81 13.40 -1.88
N GLU A 147 -20.49 12.32 -2.27
CA GLU A 147 -20.27 10.98 -1.75
C GLU A 147 -18.80 10.54 -1.84
N LEU A 148 -18.21 10.13 -0.72
CA LEU A 148 -16.79 9.74 -0.60
C LEU A 148 -16.49 8.50 -1.44
N ALA A 149 -15.40 8.50 -2.20
CA ALA A 149 -15.00 7.36 -3.02
C ALA A 149 -14.78 6.08 -2.20
N GLU A 150 -15.20 4.94 -2.74
CA GLU A 150 -14.96 3.64 -2.12
C GLU A 150 -13.56 3.11 -2.42
N CYS A 151 -12.95 2.46 -1.43
CA CYS A 151 -11.72 1.72 -1.61
C CYS A 151 -11.73 0.40 -0.82
N TRP A 152 -10.74 -0.45 -1.07
CA TRP A 152 -10.50 -1.66 -0.30
C TRP A 152 -9.78 -1.32 1.00
N LEU A 153 -10.29 -1.85 2.11
CA LEU A 153 -9.58 -2.05 3.36
C LEU A 153 -9.20 -3.53 3.47
N LEU A 154 -7.90 -3.82 3.50
CA LEU A 154 -7.38 -5.14 3.79
C LEU A 154 -6.78 -5.13 5.20
N ALA A 155 -7.10 -6.14 6.00
CA ALA A 155 -6.51 -6.32 7.32
C ALA A 155 -6.05 -7.76 7.52
N GLU A 156 -4.84 -7.92 8.08
CA GLU A 156 -4.35 -9.21 8.52
C GLU A 156 -4.84 -9.49 9.94
N TRP A 157 -5.54 -10.61 10.11
CA TRP A 157 -6.03 -11.06 11.40
C TRP A 157 -5.63 -12.52 11.66
N PRO A 158 -4.38 -12.77 12.10
CA PRO A 158 -3.88 -14.12 12.31
C PRO A 158 -4.74 -14.88 13.32
N ALA A 159 -4.88 -16.20 13.15
CA ALA A 159 -5.78 -17.01 13.96
C ALA A 159 -5.47 -16.99 15.47
N LYS A 160 -4.20 -16.75 15.82
CA LYS A 160 -3.72 -16.71 17.22
C LYS A 160 -3.83 -15.32 17.86
N GLU A 161 -4.15 -14.30 17.08
CA GLU A 161 -4.17 -12.92 17.54
C GLU A 161 -5.57 -12.51 18.00
N ALA A 162 -5.60 -11.71 19.08
CA ALA A 162 -6.86 -11.21 19.61
C ALA A 162 -7.55 -10.24 18.64
N GLU A 163 -6.73 -9.47 17.92
CA GLU A 163 -7.12 -8.35 17.08
C GLU A 163 -6.33 -8.36 15.75
N PRO A 164 -6.76 -7.61 14.73
CA PRO A 164 -6.00 -7.48 13.49
C PRO A 164 -4.68 -6.71 13.71
N VAL A 165 -3.62 -7.14 13.03
CA VAL A 165 -2.24 -6.70 13.30
C VAL A 165 -1.65 -5.80 12.22
N GLN A 166 -2.15 -5.88 10.98
CA GLN A 166 -1.68 -5.07 9.85
C GLN A 166 -2.86 -4.63 9.00
N PHE A 167 -2.76 -3.45 8.40
CA PHE A 167 -3.83 -2.82 7.63
C PHE A 167 -3.26 -2.21 6.35
N TRP A 168 -4.05 -2.25 5.27
CA TRP A 168 -3.74 -1.63 3.98
C TRP A 168 -4.99 -1.01 3.38
N LEU A 169 -4.79 0.07 2.60
CA LEU A 169 -5.79 0.62 1.69
C LEU A 169 -5.39 0.38 0.25
N SER A 170 -6.38 0.16 -0.60
CA SER A 170 -6.17 0.04 -2.04
C SER A 170 -7.34 0.59 -2.85
N ASP A 171 -7.05 1.31 -3.91
CA ASP A 171 -8.03 1.83 -4.87
C ASP A 171 -8.33 0.85 -6.02
N LEU A 172 -7.81 -0.38 -5.95
CA LEU A 172 -8.01 -1.40 -6.98
C LEU A 172 -9.51 -1.69 -7.23
N PRO A 173 -9.87 -2.17 -8.43
CA PRO A 173 -11.24 -2.48 -8.82
C PRO A 173 -11.99 -3.38 -7.81
N ALA A 174 -13.31 -3.21 -7.73
CA ALA A 174 -14.16 -3.92 -6.76
C ALA A 174 -14.30 -5.43 -7.01
N ASP A 175 -13.92 -5.92 -8.19
CA ASP A 175 -13.83 -7.32 -8.57
C ASP A 175 -12.46 -7.96 -8.26
N THR A 176 -11.51 -7.17 -7.73
CA THR A 176 -10.17 -7.68 -7.37
C THR A 176 -10.27 -8.77 -6.31
N SER A 177 -9.72 -9.95 -6.61
CA SER A 177 -9.75 -11.07 -5.67
C SER A 177 -8.95 -10.78 -4.38
N LEU A 178 -9.40 -11.36 -3.27
CA LEU A 178 -8.68 -11.30 -1.99
C LEU A 178 -7.23 -11.79 -2.13
N THR A 179 -7.00 -12.87 -2.89
CA THR A 179 -5.66 -13.43 -3.11
C THR A 179 -4.75 -12.42 -3.82
N THR A 180 -5.27 -11.68 -4.81
CA THR A 180 -4.53 -10.62 -5.49
C THR A 180 -4.20 -9.48 -4.54
N LEU A 181 -5.19 -8.99 -3.76
CA LEU A 181 -4.98 -7.94 -2.77
C LEU A 181 -3.87 -8.31 -1.77
N VAL A 182 -3.94 -9.52 -1.20
CA VAL A 182 -2.93 -10.01 -0.24
C VAL A 182 -1.56 -10.16 -0.91
N ARG A 183 -1.50 -10.70 -2.12
CA ARG A 183 -0.23 -10.86 -2.85
C ARG A 183 0.43 -9.51 -3.05
N LEU A 184 -0.31 -8.50 -3.53
CA LEU A 184 0.20 -7.15 -3.76
C LEU A 184 0.60 -6.45 -2.45
N ALA A 185 -0.24 -6.52 -1.41
CA ALA A 185 0.06 -5.95 -0.09
C ALA A 185 1.36 -6.51 0.52
N LYS A 186 1.62 -7.81 0.29
CA LYS A 186 2.82 -8.50 0.79
C LYS A 186 4.04 -8.36 -0.11
N LEU A 187 3.93 -7.76 -1.31
CA LEU A 187 5.08 -7.43 -2.15
C LEU A 187 5.97 -6.34 -1.53
N ARG A 188 5.48 -5.55 -0.56
CA ARG A 188 6.30 -4.56 0.17
C ARG A 188 7.58 -5.15 0.76
N TRP A 189 7.57 -6.45 1.13
CA TRP A 189 8.77 -7.14 1.59
C TRP A 189 9.93 -7.11 0.56
N ARG A 190 9.64 -6.99 -0.74
CA ARG A 190 10.69 -6.83 -1.78
C ARG A 190 11.53 -5.58 -1.50
N ILE A 191 10.90 -4.47 -1.13
CA ILE A 191 11.61 -3.22 -0.79
C ILE A 191 12.62 -3.47 0.35
N GLU A 192 12.21 -4.16 1.41
CA GLU A 192 13.11 -4.49 2.52
C GLU A 192 14.25 -5.44 2.10
N HIS A 193 13.98 -6.35 1.18
CA HIS A 193 14.97 -7.25 0.62
C HIS A 193 15.98 -6.49 -0.25
N ASP A 194 15.50 -5.61 -1.13
CA ASP A 194 16.31 -4.79 -2.03
C ASP A 194 17.23 -3.86 -1.22
N TYR A 195 16.70 -3.18 -0.19
CA TYR A 195 17.52 -2.38 0.73
C TYR A 195 18.57 -3.22 1.45
N ARG A 196 18.26 -4.46 1.84
CA ARG A 196 19.21 -5.35 2.49
C ARG A 196 20.32 -5.78 1.53
N GLU A 197 19.97 -6.14 0.30
CA GLU A 197 20.94 -6.49 -0.75
C GLU A 197 21.85 -5.30 -1.04
N MET A 198 21.28 -4.10 -1.24
CA MET A 198 22.06 -2.88 -1.47
C MET A 198 23.03 -2.58 -0.32
N LYS A 199 22.58 -2.68 0.93
CA LYS A 199 23.42 -2.37 2.11
C LYS A 199 24.49 -3.42 2.36
N GLN A 200 24.10 -4.69 2.40
CA GLN A 200 24.97 -5.77 2.88
C GLN A 200 25.86 -6.34 1.78
N ALA A 201 25.34 -6.47 0.55
CA ALA A 201 26.05 -7.12 -0.54
C ALA A 201 26.70 -6.12 -1.50
N LEU A 202 26.06 -4.97 -1.74
CA LEU A 202 26.51 -3.99 -2.74
C LEU A 202 27.19 -2.75 -2.13
N GLY A 203 27.35 -2.74 -0.81
CA GLY A 203 28.15 -1.75 -0.10
C GLY A 203 27.52 -0.36 0.02
N LEU A 204 26.20 -0.21 -0.12
CA LEU A 204 25.54 1.09 0.07
C LEU A 204 25.88 1.74 1.43
N ALA A 205 26.15 0.94 2.46
CA ALA A 205 26.51 1.40 3.81
C ALA A 205 28.03 1.49 4.06
N HIS A 206 28.87 1.26 3.05
CA HIS A 206 30.34 1.17 3.20
C HIS A 206 31.09 2.43 2.72
N PHE A 207 30.39 3.55 2.54
CA PHE A 207 31.05 4.80 2.17
C PHE A 207 31.75 5.42 3.39
N GLU A 208 33.08 5.57 3.32
CA GLU A 208 33.92 6.13 4.39
C GLU A 208 34.47 7.54 4.08
N GLY A 209 34.08 8.11 2.94
CA GLY A 209 34.47 9.46 2.54
C GLY A 209 33.69 10.56 3.27
N ARG A 210 34.06 11.82 3.02
CA ARG A 210 33.46 13.00 3.67
C ARG A 210 32.88 14.04 2.70
N THR A 211 33.02 13.83 1.40
CA THR A 211 32.52 14.77 0.39
C THR A 211 31.18 14.33 -0.14
N PHE A 212 30.28 15.30 -0.38
CA PHE A 212 28.98 15.03 -0.97
C PHE A 212 29.10 14.38 -2.35
N ASN A 213 30.01 14.84 -3.19
CA ASN A 213 30.25 14.26 -4.51
C ASN A 213 30.74 12.81 -4.42
N GLY A 214 31.65 12.51 -3.47
CA GLY A 214 32.12 11.15 -3.25
C GLY A 214 30.98 10.22 -2.81
N TRP A 215 30.14 10.69 -1.89
CA TRP A 215 28.96 9.96 -1.43
C TRP A 215 27.98 9.72 -2.59
N HIS A 216 27.72 10.75 -3.40
CA HIS A 216 26.81 10.66 -4.53
C HIS A 216 27.30 9.64 -5.56
N HIS A 217 28.58 9.70 -5.96
CA HIS A 217 29.17 8.70 -6.87
C HIS A 217 29.04 7.27 -6.32
N HIS A 218 29.32 7.08 -5.02
CA HIS A 218 29.22 5.77 -4.38
C HIS A 218 27.79 5.21 -4.41
N VAL A 219 26.81 6.03 -4.01
CA VAL A 219 25.39 5.63 -4.03
C VAL A 219 24.93 5.34 -5.46
N THR A 220 25.33 6.14 -6.44
CA THR A 220 25.02 5.88 -7.85
C THR A 220 25.57 4.53 -8.32
N LEU A 221 26.85 4.22 -8.04
CA LEU A 221 27.45 2.94 -8.42
C LEU A 221 26.78 1.75 -7.71
N ALA A 222 26.46 1.86 -6.42
CA ALA A 222 25.72 0.84 -5.69
C ALA A 222 24.31 0.60 -6.27
N SER A 223 23.61 1.67 -6.66
CA SER A 223 22.30 1.59 -7.33
C SER A 223 22.40 0.93 -8.71
N LEU A 224 23.45 1.23 -9.50
CA LEU A 224 23.69 0.58 -10.79
C LEU A 224 23.98 -0.92 -10.63
N ALA A 225 24.83 -1.28 -9.66
CA ALA A 225 25.10 -2.68 -9.34
C ALA A 225 23.82 -3.40 -8.89
N HIS A 226 22.98 -2.72 -8.11
CA HIS A 226 21.69 -3.26 -7.70
C HIS A 226 20.77 -3.46 -8.89
N ALA A 227 20.68 -2.53 -9.84
CA ALA A 227 19.85 -2.68 -11.04
C ALA A 227 20.32 -3.83 -11.95
N PHE A 228 21.64 -4.08 -12.03
CA PHE A 228 22.19 -5.18 -12.80
C PHE A 228 21.74 -6.56 -12.29
N CYS A 229 21.68 -6.77 -10.97
CA CYS A 229 21.30 -8.05 -10.36
C CYS A 229 19.90 -8.58 -10.79
N PRO A 230 18.78 -7.86 -10.61
CA PRO A 230 17.46 -8.31 -11.03
C PRO A 230 17.34 -8.39 -12.55
N LEU A 231 17.97 -7.50 -13.32
CA LEU A 231 18.00 -7.62 -14.78
C LEU A 231 18.62 -8.96 -15.22
N ARG A 232 19.74 -9.37 -14.59
CA ARG A 232 20.34 -10.69 -14.84
C ARG A 232 19.43 -11.84 -14.41
N ARG A 233 18.70 -11.71 -13.30
CA ARG A 233 17.71 -12.73 -12.88
C ARG A 233 16.57 -12.86 -13.87
N LEU A 234 16.08 -11.74 -14.43
CA LEU A 234 15.01 -11.71 -15.43
C LEU A 234 15.47 -12.35 -16.75
N THR A 235 16.68 -12.05 -17.22
CA THR A 235 17.24 -12.67 -18.45
C THR A 235 17.57 -14.16 -18.32
N ARG A 236 17.75 -14.68 -17.08
CA ARG A 236 18.11 -16.09 -16.83
C ARG A 236 16.91 -17.03 -16.65
N ALA A 237 15.67 -16.55 -16.72
CA ALA A 237 14.48 -17.40 -16.62
C ALA A 237 13.70 -17.43 -17.96
N PRO A 238 13.28 -18.62 -18.45
CA PRO A 238 13.28 -19.92 -17.78
C PRO A 238 14.45 -20.82 -18.19
N LYS A 239 15.13 -21.41 -17.20
CA LYS A 239 15.74 -22.74 -17.39
C LYS A 239 14.57 -23.70 -17.56
N GLU A 240 14.50 -24.37 -18.69
CA GLU A 240 13.52 -25.41 -19.01
C GLU A 240 13.34 -26.37 -17.82
N THR A 241 12.08 -26.65 -17.49
CA THR A 241 11.69 -27.90 -16.85
C THR A 241 12.36 -29.05 -17.60
N ALA A 242 13.31 -29.72 -16.95
CA ALA A 242 13.80 -31.00 -17.44
C ALA A 242 12.61 -31.97 -17.56
N PRO A 243 12.48 -32.73 -18.67
CA PRO A 243 11.38 -33.66 -18.86
C PRO A 243 11.53 -34.90 -17.97
N ALA A 244 10.38 -35.35 -17.46
CA ALA A 244 9.99 -36.63 -16.86
C ALA A 244 11.01 -37.39 -15.99
#